data_AF-A0A832MJ34-F1
#
_entry.id   AF-A0A832MJ34-F1
#
_cell.length_a   1.000
_cell.length_b   1.000
_cell.length_c   1.000
_cell.angle_alpha   90.00
_cell.angle_beta   90.00
_cell.angle_gamma   90.00
#
_symmetry.space_group_name_H-M   'P 1'
#
loop_
_entity.id
_entity.type
_entity.pdbx_description
1 polymer ?
#
loop_
_entity_poly.entity_id
_entity_poly.type
_entity_poly.pdbx_seq_one_letter_code
_entity_poly.pdbx_strand_id
1 'polypeptide(L)'
;MAGTRGQRVSEDLRNYCKHGKHPSIRQEVFEQLDKNPLLTAKNISKLLYLPWPKYKGYLDRLRCEWKAYYKNERGSKCSSHGWRGLCYLPSDLNCQIRSGAVEVGWVQSKARNRWLLWKDKLGRLQWFETGRVNLYVRKPANLGKAYQLVCNGFSFTGLITDVKVLERVLASVRFKGAHYVFPTEERLPRFTIDLFARSNGVVIKVGDASHPNAVEVIAYYPDWAERNERLFEQLNETLKRLFESSVPNKFEKPDYVR
;
A
#
# COMPACT_ATOMS: atom_id res chain seq x y z
N MET A 1 -44.01 -24.49 -27.34
CA MET A 1 -44.42 -23.14 -26.90
C MET A 1 -43.19 -22.41 -26.39
N ALA A 2 -42.58 -21.57 -27.24
CA ALA A 2 -41.38 -20.81 -26.93
C ALA A 2 -41.77 -19.37 -26.56
N GLY A 3 -41.42 -18.93 -25.35
CA GLY A 3 -41.68 -17.58 -24.86
C GLY A 3 -40.56 -16.62 -25.24
N THR A 4 -40.87 -15.65 -26.09
CA THR A 4 -40.02 -14.51 -26.45
C THR A 4 -39.89 -13.55 -25.27
N ARG A 5 -38.69 -13.44 -24.69
CA ARG A 5 -38.35 -12.47 -23.64
C ARG A 5 -37.17 -11.61 -24.09
N GLY A 6 -37.47 -10.54 -24.82
CA GLY A 6 -36.44 -9.60 -25.24
C GLY A 6 -37.05 -8.42 -25.97
N GLN A 7 -37.33 -7.34 -25.24
CA GLN A 7 -37.40 -5.93 -25.68
C GLN A 7 -38.24 -5.13 -24.68
N ARG A 8 -37.61 -4.51 -23.67
CA ARG A 8 -38.22 -3.39 -22.89
C ARG A 8 -37.18 -2.66 -22.01
N VAL A 9 -36.00 -2.38 -22.55
CA VAL A 9 -34.95 -1.59 -21.85
C VAL A 9 -34.50 -0.35 -22.66
N SER A 10 -35.02 -0.15 -23.87
CA SER A 10 -34.45 0.81 -24.85
C SER A 10 -35.04 2.23 -24.82
N GLU A 11 -36.27 2.46 -24.35
CA GLU A 11 -36.93 3.77 -24.56
C GLU A 11 -36.53 4.84 -23.53
N ASP A 12 -36.45 4.50 -22.24
CA ASP A 12 -36.11 5.51 -21.21
C ASP A 12 -34.65 5.99 -21.27
N LEU A 13 -33.73 5.19 -21.80
CA LEU A 13 -32.33 5.59 -21.98
C LEU A 13 -32.16 6.60 -23.12
N ARG A 14 -33.08 6.65 -24.09
CA ARG A 14 -33.03 7.64 -25.18
C ARG A 14 -33.56 9.00 -24.75
N ASN A 15 -34.44 9.07 -23.76
CA ASN A 15 -35.01 10.34 -23.31
C ASN A 15 -34.06 11.17 -22.44
N TYR A 16 -33.08 10.56 -21.78
CA TYR A 16 -32.02 11.31 -21.06
C TYR A 16 -30.96 11.93 -21.98
N CYS A 17 -30.89 11.51 -23.26
CA CYS A 17 -29.88 11.97 -24.22
C CYS A 17 -30.36 13.07 -25.17
N LYS A 18 -31.62 13.54 -25.07
CA LYS A 18 -32.21 14.43 -26.07
C LYS A 18 -32.04 15.93 -25.81
N HIS A 19 -31.43 16.36 -24.70
CA HIS A 19 -31.17 17.79 -24.46
C HIS A 19 -29.73 18.04 -23.94
N GLY A 20 -29.02 18.88 -24.70
CA GLY A 20 -27.70 19.50 -24.50
C GLY A 20 -26.83 19.16 -23.27
N LYS A 21 -25.55 18.84 -23.54
CA LYS A 21 -24.37 19.00 -22.64
C LYS A 21 -24.45 18.41 -21.22
N HIS A 22 -25.43 17.59 -20.88
CA HIS A 22 -25.44 16.93 -19.59
C HIS A 22 -24.37 15.83 -19.52
N PRO A 23 -23.52 15.79 -18.46
CA PRO A 23 -22.59 14.70 -18.26
C PRO A 23 -23.36 13.38 -18.20
N SER A 24 -22.82 12.34 -18.83
CA SER A 24 -23.44 11.02 -18.78
C SER A 24 -23.60 10.55 -17.32
N ILE A 25 -24.60 9.71 -17.03
CA ILE A 25 -24.76 9.09 -15.70
C ILE A 25 -23.43 8.45 -15.23
N ARG A 26 -22.69 7.84 -16.16
CA ARG A 26 -21.35 7.30 -15.89
C ARG A 26 -20.39 8.37 -15.35
N GLN A 27 -20.33 9.51 -16.01
CA GLN A 27 -19.46 10.62 -15.62
C GLN A 27 -19.86 11.18 -14.25
N GLU A 28 -21.16 11.40 -14.01
CA GLU A 28 -21.65 11.88 -12.71
C GLU A 28 -21.34 10.88 -11.59
N VAL A 29 -21.53 9.58 -11.83
CA VAL A 29 -21.14 8.53 -10.87
C VAL A 29 -19.65 8.59 -10.56
N PHE A 30 -18.81 8.77 -11.59
CA PHE A 30 -17.36 8.84 -11.42
C PHE A 30 -16.93 10.10 -10.67
N GLU A 31 -17.58 11.24 -10.91
CA GLU A 31 -17.34 12.49 -10.17
C GLU A 31 -17.72 12.35 -8.69
N GLN A 32 -18.85 11.69 -8.39
CA GLN A 32 -19.24 11.41 -7.00
C GLN A 32 -18.26 10.45 -6.31
N LEU A 33 -17.78 9.43 -7.03
CA LEU A 33 -16.78 8.49 -6.51
C LEU A 33 -15.38 9.13 -6.36
N ASP A 34 -15.00 10.05 -7.25
CA ASP A 34 -13.76 10.81 -7.15
C ASP A 34 -13.77 11.75 -5.92
N LYS A 35 -14.95 12.23 -5.50
CA LYS A 35 -15.16 12.99 -4.26
C LYS A 35 -15.21 12.08 -3.02
N ASN A 36 -15.93 10.96 -3.10
CA ASN A 36 -16.07 10.00 -2.01
C ASN A 36 -16.08 8.54 -2.52
N PRO A 37 -14.92 7.84 -2.46
CA PRO A 37 -14.78 6.46 -2.92
C PRO A 37 -15.62 5.41 -2.17
N LEU A 38 -16.17 5.76 -1.00
CA LEU A 38 -16.90 4.84 -0.13
C LEU A 38 -18.39 4.76 -0.43
N LEU A 39 -18.89 5.56 -1.37
CA LEU A 39 -20.31 5.57 -1.71
C LEU A 39 -20.76 4.17 -2.18
N THR A 40 -21.84 3.69 -1.58
CA THR A 40 -22.55 2.48 -2.02
C THR A 40 -23.38 2.82 -3.25
N ALA A 41 -23.70 1.82 -4.08
CA ALA A 41 -24.58 2.06 -5.23
C ALA A 41 -25.93 2.67 -4.81
N LYS A 42 -26.45 2.30 -3.62
CA LYS A 42 -27.69 2.88 -3.07
C LYS A 42 -27.55 4.37 -2.76
N ASN A 43 -26.43 4.77 -2.16
CA ASN A 43 -26.16 6.18 -1.87
C ASN A 43 -25.96 6.99 -3.15
N ILE A 44 -25.26 6.43 -4.14
CA ILE A 44 -25.08 7.07 -5.46
C ILE A 44 -26.43 7.26 -6.15
N SER A 45 -27.29 6.23 -6.12
CA SER A 45 -28.65 6.30 -6.67
C SER A 45 -29.46 7.43 -6.03
N LYS A 46 -29.33 7.63 -4.71
CA LYS A 46 -29.98 8.72 -3.98
C LYS A 46 -29.42 10.10 -4.36
N LEU A 47 -28.10 10.22 -4.51
CA LEU A 47 -27.42 11.47 -4.86
C LEU A 47 -27.70 11.94 -6.28
N LEU A 48 -27.88 10.99 -7.21
CA LEU A 48 -28.17 11.29 -8.62
C LEU A 48 -29.67 11.22 -8.96
N TYR A 49 -30.53 11.11 -7.94
CA TYR A 49 -31.99 10.99 -8.10
C TYR A 49 -32.42 9.86 -9.07
N LEU A 50 -31.67 8.76 -9.08
CA LEU A 50 -31.93 7.61 -9.94
C LEU A 50 -32.84 6.57 -9.25
N PRO A 51 -33.78 5.94 -9.97
CA PRO A 51 -34.61 4.85 -9.43
C PRO A 51 -33.77 3.61 -9.04
N TRP A 52 -33.65 3.36 -7.73
CA TRP A 52 -32.79 2.29 -7.20
C TRP A 52 -33.02 0.89 -7.79
N PRO A 53 -34.27 0.37 -7.89
CA PRO A 53 -34.51 -0.97 -8.40
C PRO A 53 -34.02 -1.17 -9.85
N LYS A 54 -34.10 -0.11 -10.66
CA LYS A 54 -33.72 -0.13 -12.08
C LYS A 54 -32.20 -0.01 -12.28
N TYR A 55 -31.53 0.79 -11.45
CA TYR A 55 -30.12 1.16 -11.66
C TYR A 55 -29.13 0.42 -10.76
N LYS A 56 -29.55 -0.37 -9.78
CA LYS A 56 -28.65 -1.12 -8.86
C LYS A 56 -27.52 -1.83 -9.59
N GLY A 57 -27.84 -2.71 -10.55
CA GLY A 57 -26.83 -3.50 -11.27
C GLY A 57 -25.89 -2.63 -12.12
N TYR A 58 -26.42 -1.58 -12.74
CA TYR A 58 -25.63 -0.64 -13.54
C TYR A 58 -24.64 0.16 -12.68
N LEU A 59 -25.10 0.67 -11.53
CA LEU A 59 -24.27 1.43 -10.59
C LEU A 59 -23.20 0.55 -9.93
N ASP A 60 -23.52 -0.69 -9.57
CA ASP A 60 -22.51 -1.63 -9.04
C ASP A 60 -21.44 -1.94 -10.09
N ARG A 61 -21.82 -2.12 -11.36
CA ARG A 61 -20.86 -2.28 -12.46
C ARG A 61 -19.97 -1.05 -12.62
N LEU A 62 -20.54 0.17 -12.61
CA LEU A 62 -19.77 1.41 -12.71
C LEU A 62 -18.81 1.60 -11.53
N ARG A 63 -19.20 1.19 -10.31
CA ARG A 63 -18.30 1.20 -9.15
C ARG A 63 -17.13 0.23 -9.33
N CYS A 64 -17.39 -0.97 -9.84
CA CYS A 64 -16.33 -1.93 -10.16
C CYS A 64 -15.40 -1.39 -11.25
N GLU A 65 -15.95 -0.77 -12.29
CA GLU A 65 -15.20 -0.15 -13.37
C GLU A 65 -14.34 1.01 -12.85
N TRP A 66 -14.91 1.94 -12.08
CA TRP A 66 -14.18 3.04 -11.45
C TRP A 66 -13.03 2.55 -10.56
N LYS A 67 -13.20 1.44 -9.83
CA LYS A 67 -12.14 0.81 -9.02
C LYS A 67 -11.02 0.22 -9.88
N ALA A 68 -11.35 -0.31 -11.06
CA ALA A 68 -10.40 -0.89 -12.00
C ALA A 68 -9.67 0.15 -12.87
N TYR A 69 -10.10 1.42 -12.85
CA TYR A 69 -9.38 2.48 -13.56
C TYR A 69 -7.96 2.64 -13.01
N TYR A 70 -6.95 2.63 -13.89
CA TYR A 70 -5.52 2.74 -13.55
C TYR A 70 -5.17 3.92 -12.62
N LYS A 71 -5.90 5.04 -12.71
CA LYS A 71 -5.73 6.22 -11.83
C LYS A 71 -6.17 5.96 -10.39
N ASN A 72 -7.12 5.05 -10.19
CA ASN A 72 -7.73 4.67 -8.92
C ASN A 72 -7.14 3.36 -8.37
N GLU A 73 -6.54 2.54 -9.22
CA GLU A 73 -5.69 1.41 -8.83
C GLU A 73 -4.36 1.83 -8.17
N ARG A 74 -4.10 3.14 -8.05
CA ARG A 74 -2.93 3.73 -7.35
C ARG A 74 -2.77 3.30 -5.88
N GLY A 75 -3.65 2.45 -5.35
CA GLY A 75 -3.69 2.04 -3.95
C GLY A 75 -3.16 0.65 -3.58
N SER A 76 -3.16 -0.39 -4.43
CA SER A 76 -2.82 -1.73 -3.89
C SER A 76 -2.55 -2.88 -4.88
N LYS A 77 -3.08 -2.85 -6.11
CA LYS A 77 -3.00 -4.01 -7.03
C LYS A 77 -1.81 -4.02 -7.98
N CYS A 78 -0.68 -3.48 -7.55
CA CYS A 78 0.54 -3.69 -8.34
C CYS A 78 1.07 -5.08 -7.99
N SER A 79 0.93 -6.03 -8.92
CA SER A 79 1.69 -7.29 -8.97
C SER A 79 3.19 -6.98 -8.93
N SER A 80 3.71 -6.73 -7.73
CA SER A 80 5.12 -6.38 -7.59
C SER A 80 5.91 -7.68 -7.61
N HIS A 81 6.32 -8.09 -8.80
CA HIS A 81 7.39 -9.05 -9.04
C HIS A 81 8.72 -8.45 -8.59
N GLY A 82 8.90 -8.26 -7.28
CA GLY A 82 10.04 -7.54 -6.72
C GLY A 82 10.16 -7.72 -5.22
N TRP A 83 11.25 -7.18 -4.68
CA TRP A 83 11.56 -7.20 -3.26
C TRP A 83 10.74 -6.14 -2.54
N ARG A 84 10.25 -6.50 -1.37
CA ARG A 84 9.46 -5.70 -0.47
C ARG A 84 10.17 -5.62 0.86
N GLY A 85 10.16 -4.43 1.43
CA GLY A 85 10.66 -4.19 2.77
C GLY A 85 9.86 -3.12 3.47
N LEU A 86 10.29 -2.80 4.67
CA LEU A 86 9.83 -1.62 5.38
C LEU A 86 10.99 -0.95 6.10
N CYS A 87 10.82 0.32 6.45
CA CYS A 87 11.61 1.04 7.44
C CYS A 87 10.69 1.97 8.23
N TYR A 88 11.22 2.58 9.29
CA TYR A 88 10.50 3.52 10.13
C TYR A 88 11.24 4.85 10.21
N LEU A 89 10.49 5.94 10.11
CA LEU A 89 10.98 7.24 10.54
C LEU A 89 10.84 7.38 12.05
N PRO A 90 11.78 8.06 12.73
CA PRO A 90 11.62 8.45 14.13
C PRO A 90 10.30 9.18 14.34
N SER A 91 9.52 8.76 15.34
CA SER A 91 8.16 9.25 15.58
C SER A 91 8.11 10.74 15.91
N ASP A 92 9.13 11.23 16.60
CA ASP A 92 9.37 12.63 16.96
C ASP A 92 9.58 13.53 15.74
N LEU A 93 10.22 13.03 14.69
CA LEU A 93 10.53 13.82 13.48
C LEU A 93 9.54 13.60 12.33
N ASN A 94 8.79 12.49 12.36
CA ASN A 94 7.92 12.08 11.26
C ASN A 94 6.91 13.17 10.87
N CYS A 95 6.25 13.84 11.83
CA CYS A 95 5.27 14.89 11.53
C CYS A 95 5.92 16.08 10.80
N GLN A 96 7.06 16.54 11.32
CA GLN A 96 7.81 17.66 10.75
C GLN A 96 8.28 17.35 9.32
N ILE A 97 8.95 16.22 9.12
CA ILE A 97 9.48 15.82 7.81
C ILE A 97 8.33 15.62 6.82
N ARG A 98 7.20 15.06 7.25
CA ARG A 98 6.06 14.75 6.38
C ARG A 98 5.38 16.00 5.83
N SER A 99 5.41 17.11 6.57
CA SER A 99 4.76 18.36 6.17
C SER A 99 5.32 18.92 4.85
N GLY A 100 6.65 18.89 4.67
CA GLY A 100 7.33 19.35 3.45
C GLY A 100 7.45 18.31 2.33
N ALA A 101 7.02 17.07 2.56
CA ALA A 101 7.26 15.97 1.63
C ALA A 101 6.61 16.17 0.25
N VAL A 102 5.42 16.77 0.22
CA VAL A 102 4.70 17.01 -1.05
C VAL A 102 5.41 18.06 -1.91
N GLU A 103 6.01 19.07 -1.27
CA GLU A 103 6.72 20.17 -1.95
C GLU A 103 7.96 19.68 -2.69
N VAL A 104 8.61 18.63 -2.17
CA VAL A 104 9.81 18.03 -2.76
C VAL A 104 9.52 16.83 -3.69
N GLY A 105 8.24 16.64 -4.07
CA GLY A 105 7.85 15.69 -5.11
C GLY A 105 7.20 14.38 -4.63
N TRP A 106 6.93 14.21 -3.33
CA TRP A 106 6.09 13.09 -2.89
C TRP A 106 4.64 13.32 -3.30
N VAL A 107 3.96 12.24 -3.70
CA VAL A 107 2.56 12.31 -4.13
C VAL A 107 1.65 11.80 -3.04
N GLN A 108 0.76 12.65 -2.52
CA GLN A 108 -0.24 12.22 -1.56
C GLN A 108 -1.29 11.31 -2.23
N SER A 109 -1.55 10.16 -1.63
CA SER A 109 -2.62 9.27 -2.10
C SER A 109 -4.00 9.81 -1.75
N LYS A 110 -4.99 9.53 -2.61
CA LYS A 110 -6.41 9.80 -2.35
C LYS A 110 -7.08 8.77 -1.42
N ALA A 111 -6.31 7.80 -0.91
CA ALA A 111 -6.83 6.75 -0.05
C ALA A 111 -7.04 7.28 1.37
N ARG A 112 -7.94 6.67 2.15
CA ARG A 112 -8.33 7.11 3.51
C ARG A 112 -7.15 7.28 4.46
N ASN A 113 -6.10 6.48 4.28
CA ASN A 113 -4.87 6.49 5.07
C ASN A 113 -3.84 7.55 4.62
N ARG A 114 -4.17 8.39 3.63
CA ARG A 114 -3.42 9.58 3.15
C ARG A 114 -1.91 9.37 3.06
N TRP A 115 -1.49 8.16 2.69
CA TRP A 115 -0.09 7.81 2.61
C TRP A 115 0.56 8.53 1.43
N LEU A 116 1.86 8.84 1.54
CA LEU A 116 2.64 9.52 0.52
C LEU A 116 3.37 8.49 -0.34
N LEU A 117 3.43 8.72 -1.65
CA LEU A 117 4.06 7.86 -2.63
C LEU A 117 5.26 8.57 -3.27
N TRP A 118 6.43 7.96 -3.13
CA TRP A 118 7.61 8.30 -3.92
C TRP A 118 7.79 7.27 -5.03
N LYS A 119 8.08 7.71 -6.25
CA LYS A 119 8.40 6.83 -7.37
C LYS A 119 9.78 7.15 -7.90
N ASP A 120 10.57 6.11 -8.12
CA ASP A 120 11.93 6.21 -8.60
C ASP A 120 12.19 5.13 -9.65
N LYS A 121 13.26 5.26 -10.43
CA LYS A 121 13.71 4.21 -11.36
C LYS A 121 14.02 2.89 -10.65
N LEU A 122 14.48 2.94 -9.40
CA LEU A 122 14.80 1.79 -8.55
C LEU A 122 13.57 1.14 -7.93
N GLY A 123 12.43 1.84 -7.85
CA GLY A 123 11.29 1.35 -7.10
C GLY A 123 10.31 2.41 -6.65
N ARG A 124 9.68 2.18 -5.50
CA ARG A 124 8.79 3.15 -4.87
C ARG A 124 8.79 3.02 -3.36
N LEU A 125 8.47 4.12 -2.70
CA LEU A 125 8.25 4.18 -1.25
C LEU A 125 6.80 4.55 -0.98
N GLN A 126 6.21 3.92 0.03
CA GLN A 126 4.88 4.24 0.53
C GLN A 126 4.96 4.63 1.98
N TRP A 127 4.80 5.91 2.28
CA TRP A 127 4.98 6.45 3.62
C TRP A 127 3.65 6.78 4.30
N PHE A 128 3.37 6.05 5.38
CA PHE A 128 2.15 6.16 6.18
C PHE A 128 2.28 7.24 7.27
N GLU A 129 1.15 7.76 7.73
CA GLU A 129 1.11 8.76 8.81
C GLU A 129 1.78 8.25 10.10
N THR A 130 1.80 6.92 10.33
CA THR A 130 2.44 6.28 11.48
C THR A 130 3.97 6.31 11.46
N GLY A 131 4.60 6.87 10.41
CA GLY A 131 6.06 6.84 10.24
C GLY A 131 6.59 5.58 9.57
N ARG A 132 5.74 4.57 9.36
CA ARG A 132 6.09 3.38 8.57
C ARG A 132 6.26 3.77 7.10
N VAL A 133 7.33 3.27 6.49
CA VAL A 133 7.57 3.39 5.05
C VAL A 133 7.71 2.00 4.46
N ASN A 134 6.82 1.61 3.54
CA ASN A 134 6.98 0.36 2.78
C ASN A 134 7.85 0.63 1.55
N LEU A 135 8.83 -0.25 1.33
CA LEU A 135 9.73 -0.23 0.18
C LEU A 135 9.29 -1.28 -0.83
N TYR A 136 9.33 -0.90 -2.11
CA TYR A 136 9.17 -1.84 -3.22
C TYR A 136 10.33 -1.60 -4.19
N VAL A 137 11.27 -2.54 -4.22
CA VAL A 137 12.50 -2.45 -5.02
C VAL A 137 12.33 -3.30 -6.28
N ARG A 138 12.63 -2.70 -7.44
CA ARG A 138 12.60 -3.39 -8.73
C ARG A 138 13.77 -4.37 -8.87
N LYS A 139 13.59 -5.38 -9.72
CA LYS A 139 14.64 -6.35 -10.05
C LYS A 139 15.81 -5.66 -10.80
N PRO A 140 17.06 -6.15 -10.65
CA PRO A 140 17.52 -7.05 -9.59
C PRO A 140 17.48 -6.31 -8.25
N ALA A 141 16.86 -6.91 -7.24
CA ALA A 141 16.67 -6.28 -5.95
C ALA A 141 17.76 -6.72 -4.97
N ASN A 142 18.36 -5.76 -4.29
CA ASN A 142 19.35 -5.98 -3.23
C ASN A 142 19.23 -4.87 -2.18
N LEU A 143 19.89 -5.07 -1.04
CA LEU A 143 19.81 -4.15 0.09
C LEU A 143 20.37 -2.76 -0.27
N GLY A 144 21.46 -2.70 -1.06
CA GLY A 144 22.03 -1.43 -1.52
C GLY A 144 21.04 -0.57 -2.32
N LYS A 145 20.25 -1.18 -3.21
CA LYS A 145 19.18 -0.48 -3.94
C LYS A 145 18.03 -0.07 -3.03
N ALA A 146 17.74 -0.83 -1.98
CA ALA A 146 16.76 -0.44 -0.97
C ALA A 146 17.22 0.82 -0.22
N TYR A 147 18.49 0.86 0.21
CA TYR A 147 19.09 2.03 0.84
C TYR A 147 19.12 3.23 -0.10
N GLN A 148 19.58 3.04 -1.33
CA GLN A 148 19.58 4.10 -2.34
C GLN A 148 18.18 4.65 -2.59
N LEU A 149 17.15 3.79 -2.64
CA LEU A 149 15.77 4.21 -2.81
C LEU A 149 15.29 5.08 -1.63
N VAL A 150 15.66 4.73 -0.40
CA VAL A 150 15.40 5.55 0.79
C VAL A 150 16.13 6.89 0.68
N CYS A 151 17.41 6.89 0.34
CA CYS A 151 18.18 8.12 0.15
C CYS A 151 17.57 9.02 -0.93
N ASN A 152 17.12 8.46 -2.06
CA ASN A 152 16.47 9.21 -3.13
C ASN A 152 15.18 9.89 -2.67
N GLY A 153 14.38 9.21 -1.84
CA GLY A 153 13.11 9.76 -1.35
C GLY A 153 13.25 10.76 -0.22
N PHE A 154 14.29 10.65 0.61
CA PHE A 154 14.44 11.43 1.84
C PHE A 154 15.68 12.33 1.88
N SER A 155 16.87 11.77 1.67
CA SER A 155 18.11 12.53 1.84
C SER A 155 18.37 13.46 0.66
N PHE A 156 18.24 12.97 -0.56
CA PHE A 156 18.48 13.75 -1.79
C PHE A 156 17.39 14.78 -2.09
N THR A 157 16.21 14.63 -1.48
CA THR A 157 15.16 15.64 -1.52
C THR A 157 15.33 16.72 -0.45
N GLY A 158 16.31 16.59 0.46
CA GLY A 158 16.52 17.50 1.58
C GLY A 158 15.55 17.30 2.75
N LEU A 159 14.70 16.26 2.74
CA LEU A 159 13.78 15.97 3.85
C LEU A 159 14.50 15.48 5.10
N ILE A 160 15.59 14.72 4.93
CA ILE A 160 16.46 14.28 6.01
C ILE A 160 17.87 14.75 5.69
N THR A 161 18.31 15.80 6.39
CA THR A 161 19.65 16.37 6.28
C THR A 161 20.59 15.87 7.37
N ASP A 162 20.06 15.51 8.54
CA ASP A 162 20.85 14.93 9.63
C ASP A 162 21.22 13.47 9.32
N VAL A 163 22.52 13.23 9.17
CA VAL A 163 23.11 11.91 8.89
C VAL A 163 22.75 10.90 9.99
N LYS A 164 22.69 11.31 11.26
CA LYS A 164 22.34 10.38 12.36
C LYS A 164 20.89 9.91 12.27
N VAL A 165 20.00 10.79 11.80
CA VAL A 165 18.60 10.42 11.54
C VAL A 165 18.53 9.47 10.35
N LEU A 166 19.25 9.77 9.27
CA LEU A 166 19.30 8.90 8.09
C LEU A 166 19.84 7.50 8.43
N GLU A 167 20.93 7.41 9.21
CA GLU A 167 21.50 6.15 9.67
C GLU A 167 20.48 5.32 10.45
N ARG A 168 19.71 5.94 11.36
CA ARG A 168 18.63 5.25 12.09
C ARG A 168 17.56 4.71 11.15
N VAL A 169 17.14 5.51 10.15
CA VAL A 169 16.14 5.08 9.16
C VAL A 169 16.68 3.90 8.33
N LEU A 170 17.91 3.99 7.83
CA LEU A 170 18.54 2.92 7.05
C LEU A 170 18.75 1.65 7.89
N ALA A 171 19.18 1.78 9.14
CA ALA A 171 19.35 0.67 10.07
C ALA A 171 18.01 -0.03 10.41
N SER A 172 16.87 0.66 10.24
CA SER A 172 15.53 0.10 10.42
C SER A 172 14.99 -0.61 9.18
N VAL A 173 15.70 -0.61 8.05
CA VAL A 173 15.27 -1.30 6.83
C VAL A 173 15.23 -2.80 7.07
N ARG A 174 14.08 -3.42 6.79
CA ARG A 174 13.84 -4.85 6.97
C ARG A 174 13.25 -5.44 5.69
N PHE A 175 13.66 -6.67 5.39
CA PHE A 175 13.02 -7.48 4.38
C PHE A 175 11.63 -7.90 4.84
N LYS A 176 10.65 -7.86 3.94
CA LYS A 176 9.29 -8.37 4.18
C LYS A 176 8.83 -9.40 3.18
N GLY A 177 9.39 -9.41 1.98
CA GLY A 177 9.14 -10.48 1.04
C GLY A 177 9.65 -10.18 -0.36
N ALA A 178 9.68 -11.19 -1.21
CA ALA A 178 10.07 -11.08 -2.59
C ALA A 178 9.24 -12.05 -3.43
N HIS A 179 9.08 -11.68 -4.70
CA HIS A 179 8.45 -12.52 -5.68
C HIS A 179 9.41 -12.76 -6.84
N TYR A 180 9.98 -13.96 -6.88
CA TYR A 180 10.86 -14.44 -7.93
C TYR A 180 10.05 -15.19 -8.97
N VAL A 181 10.35 -14.96 -10.23
CA VAL A 181 9.66 -15.59 -11.36
C VAL A 181 10.74 -16.17 -12.24
N PHE A 182 10.70 -17.48 -12.41
CA PHE A 182 11.65 -18.25 -13.20
C PHE A 182 10.91 -18.74 -14.45
N PRO A 183 11.16 -18.15 -15.62
CA PRO A 183 10.47 -18.53 -16.85
C PRO A 183 10.84 -19.95 -17.26
N THR A 184 9.88 -20.64 -17.87
CA THR A 184 10.06 -21.93 -18.56
C THR A 184 9.67 -21.76 -20.02
N GLU A 185 10.17 -22.65 -20.87
CA GLU A 185 9.85 -22.63 -22.30
C GLU A 185 8.40 -23.09 -22.55
N GLU A 186 7.94 -24.02 -21.71
CA GLU A 186 6.61 -24.63 -21.84
C GLU A 186 5.64 -24.13 -20.77
N ARG A 187 4.35 -24.29 -21.08
CA ARG A 187 3.26 -24.03 -20.14
C ARG A 187 3.22 -25.12 -19.09
N LEU A 188 3.21 -24.71 -17.83
CA LEU A 188 3.20 -25.63 -16.70
C LEU A 188 1.77 -25.90 -16.21
N PRO A 189 1.51 -27.07 -15.61
CA PRO A 189 0.24 -27.33 -14.96
C PRO A 189 0.02 -26.37 -13.80
N ARG A 190 -1.23 -25.94 -13.61
CA ARG A 190 -1.57 -25.03 -12.51
C ARG A 190 -1.46 -25.76 -11.18
N PHE A 191 -0.47 -25.40 -10.37
CA PHE A 191 -0.22 -26.03 -9.08
C PHE A 191 0.35 -25.01 -8.08
N THR A 192 0.14 -25.23 -6.79
CA THR A 192 0.65 -24.37 -5.72
C THR A 192 1.10 -25.22 -4.54
N ILE A 193 2.34 -25.03 -4.11
CA ILE A 193 2.93 -25.62 -2.91
C ILE A 193 2.99 -24.52 -1.85
N ASP A 194 2.15 -24.62 -0.84
CA ASP A 194 2.08 -23.69 0.29
C ASP A 194 2.42 -24.38 1.63
N LEU A 195 2.92 -25.62 1.59
CA LEU A 195 3.33 -26.40 2.76
C LEU A 195 4.26 -25.60 3.72
N PHE A 196 5.17 -24.80 3.15
CA PHE A 196 6.15 -24.00 3.89
C PHE A 196 5.71 -22.55 4.15
N ALA A 197 4.47 -22.20 3.79
CA ALA A 197 3.98 -20.83 3.90
C ALA A 197 3.90 -20.36 5.36
N ARG A 198 3.51 -21.25 6.27
CA ARG A 198 3.41 -20.93 7.70
C ARG A 198 4.76 -20.99 8.41
N SER A 199 5.59 -21.99 8.10
CA SER A 199 6.88 -22.20 8.78
C SER A 199 7.95 -21.23 8.30
N ASN A 200 8.13 -21.11 6.98
CA ASN A 200 9.26 -20.39 6.38
C ASN A 200 8.81 -19.19 5.54
N GLY A 201 7.50 -18.99 5.35
CA GLY A 201 6.98 -17.91 4.51
C GLY A 201 7.26 -18.13 3.03
N VAL A 202 7.37 -19.39 2.59
CA VAL A 202 7.65 -19.74 1.19
C VAL A 202 6.42 -20.36 0.54
N VAL A 203 6.04 -19.82 -0.62
CA VAL A 203 4.99 -20.35 -1.49
C VAL A 203 5.56 -20.50 -2.89
N ILE A 204 5.41 -21.68 -3.47
CA ILE A 204 5.81 -21.96 -4.85
C ILE A 204 4.53 -22.10 -5.67
N LYS A 205 4.41 -21.36 -6.76
CA LYS A 205 3.32 -21.49 -7.72
C LYS A 205 3.87 -21.85 -9.08
N VAL A 206 3.10 -22.64 -9.81
CA VAL A 206 3.44 -23.16 -11.11
C VAL A 206 2.21 -23.01 -12.00
N GLY A 207 2.39 -22.52 -13.23
CA GLY A 207 1.29 -22.44 -14.20
C GLY A 207 0.12 -21.55 -13.75
N ASP A 208 0.36 -20.54 -12.90
CA ASP A 208 -0.70 -19.61 -12.48
C ASP A 208 -1.17 -18.76 -13.67
N ALA A 209 -2.39 -18.25 -13.61
CA ALA A 209 -3.01 -17.53 -14.72
C ALA A 209 -2.21 -16.29 -15.16
N SER A 210 -1.44 -15.69 -14.25
CA SER A 210 -0.56 -14.55 -14.55
C SER A 210 0.78 -14.95 -15.17
N HIS A 211 1.31 -16.14 -14.87
CA HIS A 211 2.58 -16.65 -15.40
C HIS A 211 2.43 -18.14 -15.76
N PRO A 212 1.73 -18.46 -16.87
CA PRO A 212 1.46 -19.84 -17.25
C PRO A 212 2.73 -20.63 -17.59
N ASN A 213 3.80 -19.95 -17.98
CA ASN A 213 5.09 -20.52 -18.38
C ASN A 213 6.19 -20.12 -17.37
N ALA A 214 5.90 -20.18 -16.08
CA ALA A 214 6.91 -19.88 -15.06
C ALA A 214 6.68 -20.64 -13.76
N VAL A 215 7.78 -20.83 -13.04
CA VAL A 215 7.78 -21.16 -11.61
C VAL A 215 7.92 -19.85 -10.84
N GLU A 216 6.93 -19.55 -10.02
CA GLU A 216 6.88 -18.38 -9.15
C GLU A 216 7.26 -18.80 -7.73
N VAL A 217 8.33 -18.23 -7.19
CA VAL A 217 8.73 -18.42 -5.78
C VAL A 217 8.46 -17.13 -5.02
N ILE A 218 7.52 -17.20 -4.09
CA ILE A 218 7.15 -16.11 -3.20
C ILE A 218 7.77 -16.41 -1.85
N ALA A 219 8.63 -15.52 -1.37
CA ALA A 219 9.16 -15.56 -0.01
C ALA A 219 8.62 -14.34 0.74
N TYR A 220 8.19 -14.50 1.98
CA TYR A 220 7.82 -13.38 2.84
C TYR A 220 8.23 -13.64 4.28
N TYR A 221 8.40 -12.56 5.02
CA TYR A 221 8.68 -12.65 6.45
C TYR A 221 7.41 -13.13 7.17
N PRO A 222 7.43 -14.29 7.86
CA PRO A 222 6.22 -14.85 8.45
C PRO A 222 5.61 -13.96 9.53
N ASP A 223 4.27 -13.92 9.60
CA ASP A 223 3.54 -13.12 10.60
C ASP A 223 3.92 -13.47 12.04
N TRP A 224 4.19 -14.75 12.33
CA TRP A 224 4.60 -15.18 13.68
C TRP A 224 5.97 -14.61 14.06
N ALA A 225 6.90 -14.48 13.10
CA ALA A 225 8.23 -13.94 13.34
C ALA A 225 8.14 -12.44 13.68
N GLU A 226 7.32 -11.69 12.94
CA GLU A 226 7.04 -10.28 13.22
C GLU A 226 6.35 -10.07 14.58
N ARG A 227 5.41 -10.97 14.95
CA ARG A 227 4.80 -10.93 16.29
C ARG A 227 5.83 -11.18 17.39
N ASN A 228 6.72 -12.14 17.21
CA ASN A 228 7.76 -12.46 18.19
C ASN A 228 8.73 -11.28 18.37
N GLU A 229 9.20 -10.67 17.28
CA GLU A 229 10.02 -9.46 17.34
C GLU A 229 9.35 -8.35 18.17
N ARG A 230 8.06 -8.10 17.91
CA ARG A 230 7.31 -7.09 18.66
C ARG A 230 7.17 -7.43 20.15
N LEU A 231 6.96 -8.70 20.49
CA LEU A 231 6.91 -9.16 21.88
C LEU A 231 8.28 -8.97 22.56
N PHE A 232 9.38 -9.25 21.87
CA PHE A 232 10.72 -9.01 22.39
C PHE A 232 11.02 -7.52 22.58
N GLU A 233 10.58 -6.65 21.66
CA GLU A 233 10.68 -5.20 21.82
C GLU A 233 9.90 -4.72 23.05
N GLN A 234 8.66 -5.17 23.23
CA GLN A 234 7.84 -4.84 24.40
C GLN A 234 8.47 -5.34 25.72
N LEU A 235 9.02 -6.55 25.71
CA LEU A 235 9.73 -7.10 26.86
C LEU A 235 10.96 -6.24 27.19
N ASN A 236 11.76 -5.87 26.18
CA ASN A 236 12.94 -5.03 26.35
C ASN A 236 12.58 -3.64 26.90
N GLU A 237 11.53 -3.00 26.38
CA GLU A 237 11.02 -1.73 26.93
C GLU A 237 10.58 -1.87 28.39
N THR A 238 9.88 -2.96 28.72
CA THR A 238 9.42 -3.23 30.09
C THR A 238 10.61 -3.42 31.03
N LEU A 239 11.61 -4.21 30.62
CA LEU A 239 12.83 -4.42 31.39
C LEU A 239 13.60 -3.12 31.60
N LYS A 240 13.78 -2.30 30.55
CA LYS A 240 14.44 -0.98 30.68
C LYS A 240 13.75 -0.10 31.70
N ARG A 241 12.41 0.00 31.68
CA ARG A 241 11.65 0.79 32.66
C ARG A 241 11.83 0.28 34.09
N LEU A 242 11.80 -1.05 34.28
CA LEU A 242 12.02 -1.65 35.59
C LEU A 242 13.41 -1.32 36.14
N PHE A 243 14.46 -1.43 35.32
CA PHE A 243 15.83 -1.16 35.77
C PHE A 243 16.18 0.33 35.85
N GLU A 244 15.68 1.19 34.97
CA GLU A 244 15.88 2.65 35.03
C GLU A 244 15.18 3.26 36.26
N SER A 245 14.04 2.71 36.69
CA SER A 245 13.35 3.14 37.92
C SER A 245 14.09 2.76 39.21
N SER A 246 15.09 1.88 39.13
CA SER A 246 15.85 1.35 40.28
C SER A 246 17.22 1.99 40.49
N VAL A 247 17.61 2.98 39.67
CA VAL A 247 18.83 3.77 39.91
C VAL A 247 18.44 5.00 40.73
N PRO A 248 18.68 5.03 42.05
CA PRO A 248 18.57 6.28 42.80
C PRO A 248 19.58 7.28 42.22
N ASN A 249 19.11 8.50 41.96
CA ASN A 249 19.95 9.66 41.66
C ASN A 249 20.91 9.93 42.83
N LYS A 250 22.01 9.19 42.91
CA LYS A 250 23.18 9.52 43.74
C LYS A 250 24.19 10.26 42.88
N PHE A 251 23.87 11.52 42.58
CA PHE A 251 24.88 12.53 42.35
C PHE A 251 24.77 13.55 43.48
N GLU A 252 25.25 13.17 44.68
CA GLU A 252 25.72 14.17 45.62
C GLU A 252 26.94 14.83 44.97
N LYS A 253 26.83 16.12 44.66
CA LYS A 253 28.00 16.93 44.33
C LYS A 253 28.90 16.94 45.58
N PRO A 254 30.19 16.59 45.47
CA PRO A 254 31.10 16.82 46.57
C PRO A 254 31.21 18.34 46.82
N ASP A 255 30.87 18.76 48.03
CA ASP A 255 31.04 20.12 48.52
C ASP A 255 32.54 20.37 48.73
N TYR A 256 33.19 20.96 47.73
CA TYR A 256 34.59 21.40 47.80
C TYR A 256 34.68 22.87 48.19
N VAL A 257 34.06 23.29 49.30
CA VAL A 257 34.38 24.57 49.96
C VAL A 257 34.16 24.46 51.46
N ARG A 258 35.25 24.47 52.23
CA ARG A 258 35.32 25.00 53.60
C ARG A 258 36.58 25.82 53.73
#